data_AF-A0A367LTQ9-F1
#
_entry.id   AF-A0A367LTQ9-F1
#
_cell.length_a   1.000
_cell.length_b   1.000
_cell.length_c   1.000
_cell.angle_alpha   90.00
_cell.angle_beta   90.00
_cell.angle_gamma   90.00
#
_symmetry.space_group_name_H-M   'P 1'
#
loop_
_entity.id
_entity.type
_entity.pdbx_description
1 polymer ?
#
loop_
_entity_poly.entity_id
_entity_poly.type
_entity_poly.pdbx_seq_one_letter_code
_entity_poly.pdbx_strand_id
1 'polypeptide(L)' 'AMAQAIRACLPDCSMVTIDMATHFMGSARGELRAVDRVVRRTRTICFCTAEICNENGEVIAMASGSFRYRAAKP' A
#
# COMPACT_ATOMS: atom_id res chain seq x y z
N ALA A 1 3.82 -3.27 2.09
CA ALA A 1 3.45 -1.95 1.59
C ALA A 1 1.99 -1.69 1.96
N MET A 2 1.10 -1.30 1.04
CA MET A 2 -0.15 -0.56 1.28
C MET A 2 -0.99 -0.87 2.52
N ALA A 3 -1.16 -2.14 2.91
CA ALA A 3 -1.88 -2.49 4.14
C ALA A 3 -1.19 -1.92 5.41
N GLN A 4 0.12 -1.75 5.39
CA GLN A 4 0.89 -1.15 6.48
C GLN A 4 0.64 0.36 6.60
N ALA A 5 0.60 1.11 5.49
CA ALA A 5 0.16 2.50 5.53
C ALA A 5 -1.24 2.66 6.16
N ILE A 6 -2.15 1.72 5.90
CA ILE A 6 -3.47 1.73 6.56
C ILE A 6 -3.32 1.44 8.06
N ARG A 7 -2.59 0.41 8.47
CA ARG A 7 -2.37 0.08 9.89
C ARG A 7 -1.71 1.23 10.67
N ALA A 8 -0.80 1.97 10.04
CA ALA A 8 -0.14 3.12 10.66
C ALA A 8 -1.11 4.24 11.04
N CYS A 9 -2.24 4.38 10.33
CA CYS A 9 -3.26 5.40 10.61
C CYS A 9 -4.54 4.84 11.25
N LEU A 10 -4.76 3.51 11.19
CA LEU A 10 -5.88 2.80 11.76
C LEU A 10 -5.37 1.54 12.48
N PRO A 11 -4.87 1.69 13.72
CA PRO A 11 -4.45 0.56 14.54
C PRO A 11 -5.59 -0.46 14.71
N ASP A 12 -5.22 -1.75 14.80
CA ASP A 12 -6.13 -2.87 15.07
C ASP A 12 -7.30 -3.05 14.09
N CYS A 13 -7.27 -2.41 12.92
CA CYS A 13 -8.31 -2.61 11.92
C CYS A 13 -8.19 -3.97 11.21
N SER A 14 -9.36 -4.51 10.83
CA SER A 14 -9.46 -5.58 9.84
C SER A 14 -9.64 -4.96 8.45
N MET A 15 -9.01 -5.57 7.45
CA MET A 15 -9.02 -5.05 6.08
C MET A 15 -9.16 -6.19 5.07
N VAL A 16 -9.83 -5.91 3.97
CA VAL A 16 -9.97 -6.80 2.82
C VAL A 16 -9.70 -5.97 1.56
N THR A 17 -8.84 -6.48 0.68
CA THR A 17 -8.56 -5.87 -0.62
C THR A 17 -9.83 -5.90 -1.49
N ILE A 18 -10.17 -4.77 -2.11
CA ILE A 18 -11.25 -4.67 -3.10
C ILE A 18 -10.64 -4.81 -4.50
N ASP A 19 -9.64 -3.97 -4.78
CA ASP A 19 -8.88 -3.98 -6.04
C ASP A 19 -7.42 -3.62 -5.75
N MET A 20 -6.53 -4.11 -6.62
CA MET A 20 -5.11 -3.79 -6.57
C MET A 20 -4.53 -3.91 -7.98
N ALA A 21 -3.75 -2.91 -8.37
CA ALA A 21 -2.98 -2.92 -9.60
C ALA A 21 -1.51 -2.67 -9.27
N THR A 22 -0.62 -3.42 -9.93
CA THR A 22 0.83 -3.24 -9.83
C THR A 22 1.42 -3.20 -11.23
N HIS A 23 2.21 -2.17 -11.52
CA HIS A 23 2.92 -2.00 -12.78
C HIS A 23 4.41 -2.19 -12.55
N PHE A 24 5.00 -3.16 -13.25
CA PHE A 24 6.43 -3.43 -13.23
C PHE A 24 7.08 -2.78 -14.45
N MET A 25 8.00 -1.87 -14.23
CA MET A 25 8.65 -1.05 -15.27
C MET A 25 10.13 -1.35 -15.40
N GLY A 26 10.72 -2.04 -14.42
CA GLY A 26 12.11 -2.47 -14.42
C GLY A 26 12.32 -3.75 -13.64
N SER A 27 13.51 -4.33 -13.80
CA SER A 27 13.98 -5.46 -13.01
C SER A 27 14.95 -4.98 -11.93
N ALA A 28 15.02 -5.69 -10.82
CA ALA A 28 16.02 -5.43 -9.79
C ALA A 28 16.51 -6.72 -9.13
N ARG A 29 17.67 -6.62 -8.49
CA ARG A 29 18.25 -7.63 -7.61
C ARG A 29 18.66 -6.94 -6.31
N GLY A 30 18.75 -7.71 -5.23
CA GLY A 30 19.09 -7.17 -3.91
C GLY A 30 17.88 -6.62 -3.16
N GLU A 31 18.12 -5.68 -2.25
CA GLU A 31 17.11 -5.09 -1.38
C GLU A 31 16.16 -4.17 -2.16
N LEU A 32 14.87 -4.31 -1.86
CA LEU A 32 13.83 -3.45 -2.40
C LEU A 32 13.17 -2.68 -1.27
N ARG A 33 13.04 -1.36 -1.46
CA ARG A 33 12.34 -0.48 -0.53
C ARG A 33 10.96 -0.13 -1.09
N ALA A 34 9.91 -0.47 -0.37
CA ALA A 34 8.56 -0.01 -0.70
C ALA A 34 8.20 1.19 0.18
N VAL A 35 7.77 2.29 -0.45
CA VAL A 35 7.19 3.45 0.21
C VAL A 35 5.73 3.54 -0.17
N ASP A 36 4.84 3.52 0.82
CA ASP A 36 3.40 3.54 0.62
C ASP A 36 2.74 4.68 1.40
N ARG A 37 1.52 5.01 0.97
CA ARG A 37 0.68 5.99 1.67
C ARG A 37 -0.79 5.74 1.43
N VAL A 38 -1.60 6.14 2.40
CA VAL A 38 -3.05 6.31 2.21
C VAL A 38 -3.27 7.64 1.47
N VAL A 39 -3.80 7.57 0.26
CA VAL A 39 -4.15 8.76 -0.55
C VAL A 39 -5.45 9.38 -0.06
N ARG A 40 -6.45 8.53 0.23
CA ARG A 40 -7.76 8.95 0.73
C ARG A 40 -8.38 7.84 1.55
N ARG A 41 -9.14 8.20 2.58
CA ARG A 41 -10.04 7.28 3.28
C ARG A 41 -11.47 7.79 3.30
N THR A 42 -12.44 6.90 3.21
CA THR A 42 -13.86 7.15 3.48
C THR A 42 -14.21 6.58 4.86
N ARG A 43 -15.50 6.33 5.14
CA ARG A 43 -15.91 5.65 6.38
C ARG A 43 -15.47 4.18 6.42
N THR A 44 -15.36 3.52 5.27
CA THR A 44 -15.16 2.07 5.19
C THR A 44 -14.15 1.64 4.13
N ILE A 45 -13.54 2.57 3.38
CA ILE A 45 -12.59 2.26 2.31
C ILE A 45 -11.34 3.15 2.45
N CYS A 46 -10.16 2.56 2.27
CA CYS A 46 -8.89 3.25 2.12
C CYS A 46 -8.35 3.05 0.69
N PHE A 47 -7.93 4.13 0.05
CA PHE A 47 -7.23 4.13 -1.24
C PHE A 47 -5.76 4.41 -0.99
N CYS A 48 -4.88 3.55 -1.51
CA CYS A 48 -3.45 3.59 -1.25
C CYS A 48 -2.64 3.58 -2.53
N THR A 49 -1.44 4.13 -2.46
CA THR A 49 -0.39 4.01 -3.49
C THR A 49 0.89 3.51 -2.86
N ALA A 50 1.74 2.83 -3.65
CA ALA A 50 3.09 2.50 -3.26
C ALA A 50 4.06 2.61 -4.44
N GLU A 51 5.28 3.03 -4.14
CA GLU A 51 6.43 2.99 -5.04
C GLU A 51 7.43 1.98 -4.52
N ILE A 52 8.02 1.19 -5.40
CA ILE A 52 9.06 0.22 -5.08
C ILE A 52 10.35 0.69 -5.72
N CYS A 53 11.34 0.95 -4.88
CA CYS A 53 12.67 1.41 -5.26
C CYS A 53 13.70 0.28 -5.13
N ASN A 54 14.66 0.22 -6.06
CA ASN A 54 15.87 -0.59 -5.89
C ASN A 54 16.90 0.10 -4.97
N GLU A 55 18.05 -0.54 -4.75
CA GLU A 55 19.14 -0.02 -3.92
C GLU A 55 19.71 1.33 -4.43
N ASN A 56 19.58 1.61 -5.73
CA ASN A 56 20.00 2.88 -6.33
C ASN A 56 18.94 4.00 -6.19
N GLY A 57 17.79 3.70 -5.58
CA GLY A 57 16.67 4.63 -5.42
C GLY A 57 15.77 4.77 -6.65
N GLU A 58 15.96 3.95 -7.69
CA GLU A 58 15.14 4.00 -8.90
C GLU A 58 13.79 3.29 -8.67
N VAL A 59 12.69 3.93 -9.06
CA VAL A 59 11.36 3.32 -9.01
C VAL A 59 11.24 2.27 -10.11
N ILE A 60 11.18 1.00 -9.71
CA ILE A 60 11.08 -0.15 -10.63
C ILE A 60 9.65 -0.67 -10.75
N ALA A 61 8.79 -0.35 -9.77
CA ALA A 61 7.38 -0.70 -9.79
C ALA A 61 6.54 0.32 -9.03
N MET A 62 5.28 0.45 -9.46
CA MET A 62 4.26 1.25 -8.78
C MET A 62 3.05 0.38 -8.52
N ALA A 63 2.37 0.65 -7.40
CA ALA A 63 1.14 -0.02 -7.05
C ALA A 63 0.08 0.99 -6.60
N SER A 64 -1.17 0.67 -6.89
CA SER A 64 -2.35 1.31 -6.32
C SER A 64 -3.33 0.24 -5.87
N GLY A 65 -4.19 0.57 -4.92
CA GLY A 65 -5.24 -0.34 -4.50
C GLY A 65 -6.23 0.29 -3.55
N SER A 66 -7.38 -0.36 -3.43
CA SER A 66 -8.39 0.01 -2.46
C SER A 66 -8.74 -1.15 -1.53
N PHE A 67 -9.01 -0.80 -0.27
CA PHE A 67 -9.21 -1.76 0.81
C PHE A 67 -10.46 -1.38 1.56
N ARG A 68 -11.40 -2.32 1.72
CA ARG A 68 -12.47 -2.19 2.69
C ARG A 68 -11.87 -2.44 4.07
N TYR A 69 -12.13 -1.57 5.03
CA TYR A 69 -11.69 -1.75 6.40
C TYR A 69 -12.84 -1.67 7.41
N ARG A 70 -12.64 -2.30 8.56
CA ARG A 70 -13.49 -2.15 9.75
C ARG A 70 -12.58 -1.93 10.95
N ALA A 71 -12.90 -0.92 11.76
CA ALA A 71 -12.24 -0.72 13.05
C ALA A 71 -12.44 -1.96 13.93
N ALA A 72 -11.48 -2.22 14.83
CA ALA A 72 -11.66 -3.23 15.87
C ALA A 72 -12.97 -2.95 16.61
N LYS A 73 -13.73 -4.00 16.95
CA LYS A 73 -14.76 -3.85 17.98
C LYS A 73 -14.02 -3.61 19.30
N PRO A 74 -14.46 -2.62 20.10
CA PRO A 74 -13.96 -2.46 21.46
C PRO A 74 -14.24 -3.72 22.29
#